data_AF-A0AAW0XVM4-F1
#
_entry.id   AF-A0AAW0XVM4-F1
#
_cell.length_a   1.000
_cell.length_b   1.000
_cell.length_c   1.000
_cell.angle_alpha   90.00
_cell.angle_beta   90.00
_cell.angle_gamma   90.00
#
_symmetry.space_group_name_H-M   'P 1'
#
loop_
_entity.id
_entity.type
_entity.pdbx_description
1 polymer ?
#
loop_
_entity_poly.entity_id
_entity_poly.type
_entity_poly.pdbx_seq_one_letter_code
_entity_poly.pdbx_strand_id
1 'polypeptide(L)'
;ERITQDEDNDIVKRAKNMSSMAFSMYQFTRGEGALKTTQDLFTQGEYFAEEANRLYKVVRQFSYQVPAGPHKKELMEHLDQIPTYVQQLQFTVKNPTVGKAATFTKVDNVIQETKNLMNVISKVVTTCFVCATKYELRLP
;
A
#
# COMPACT_ATOMS: atom_id res chain seq x y z
N GLU A 1 -4.65 30.64 8.14
CA GLU A 1 -4.49 29.39 8.92
C GLU A 1 -4.79 28.18 8.03
N ARG A 2 -3.80 27.64 7.31
CA ARG A 2 -4.00 26.53 6.34
C ARG A 2 -3.10 25.31 6.62
N ILE A 3 -2.50 25.22 7.80
CA ILE A 3 -1.42 24.26 8.09
C ILE A 3 -1.91 23.03 8.88
N THR A 4 -3.12 23.03 9.45
CA THR A 4 -3.61 21.94 10.32
C THR A 4 -4.45 20.86 9.64
N GLN A 5 -4.71 20.91 8.33
CA GLN A 5 -5.54 19.89 7.65
C GLN A 5 -4.80 18.59 7.29
N ASP A 6 -3.46 18.58 7.34
CA ASP A 6 -2.66 17.42 6.92
C ASP A 6 -2.35 16.43 8.08
N GLU A 7 -2.66 16.79 9.33
CA GLU A 7 -2.38 15.94 10.51
C GLU A 7 -3.50 14.94 10.83
N ASP A 8 -4.72 15.14 10.32
CA ASP A 8 -5.91 14.32 10.59
C ASP A 8 -6.37 13.48 9.38
N ASN A 9 -5.48 13.21 8.41
CA ASN A 9 -5.79 12.36 7.25
C ASN A 9 -4.86 11.14 7.19
N ASP A 10 -5.14 10.16 8.04
CA ASP A 10 -4.48 8.87 8.10
C ASP A 10 -4.49 8.15 6.74
N ILE A 11 -5.54 8.29 5.92
CA ILE A 11 -5.55 7.67 4.57
C ILE A 11 -4.39 8.22 3.73
N VAL A 12 -4.26 9.55 3.66
CA VAL A 12 -3.22 10.23 2.88
C VAL A 12 -1.84 10.00 3.48
N LYS A 13 -1.71 10.09 4.80
CA LYS A 13 -0.45 9.83 5.50
C LYS A 13 0.07 8.43 5.22
N ARG A 14 -0.80 7.42 5.29
CA ARG A 14 -0.44 6.04 4.97
C ARG A 14 -0.09 5.86 3.50
N ALA A 15 -0.86 6.43 2.59
CA ALA A 15 -0.55 6.38 1.16
C ALA A 15 0.81 7.02 0.84
N LYS A 16 1.13 8.17 1.45
CA LYS A 16 2.44 8.84 1.35
C LYS A 16 3.56 7.94 1.89
N ASN A 17 3.37 7.34 3.06
CA ASN A 17 4.34 6.40 3.65
C ASN A 17 4.60 5.22 2.71
N MET A 18 3.53 4.60 2.20
CA MET A 18 3.63 3.47 1.28
C MET A 18 4.34 3.85 -0.03
N SER A 19 4.07 5.03 -0.57
CA SER A 19 4.80 5.54 -1.75
C SER A 19 6.30 5.68 -1.46
N SER A 20 6.69 6.22 -0.30
CA SER A 20 8.10 6.35 0.10
C SER A 20 8.78 5.00 0.30
N MET A 21 8.06 4.02 0.86
CA MET A 21 8.54 2.65 1.01
C MET A 21 8.75 1.97 -0.36
N ALA A 22 7.75 2.04 -1.25
CA ALA A 22 7.84 1.49 -2.60
C ALA A 22 8.96 2.15 -3.42
N PHE A 23 9.17 3.46 -3.24
CA PHE A 23 10.29 4.17 -3.87
C PHE A 23 11.64 3.66 -3.37
N SER A 24 11.81 3.45 -2.06
CA SER A 24 13.03 2.85 -1.50
C SER A 24 13.32 1.46 -2.11
N MET A 25 12.28 0.64 -2.28
CA MET A 25 12.39 -0.68 -2.93
C MET A 25 12.77 -0.57 -4.41
N TYR A 26 12.25 0.42 -5.13
CA TYR A 26 12.65 0.69 -6.51
C TYR A 26 14.11 1.16 -6.60
N GLN A 27 14.54 2.06 -5.72
CA GLN A 27 15.94 2.52 -5.68
C GLN A 27 16.92 1.36 -5.47
N PHE A 28 16.55 0.37 -4.64
CA PHE A 28 17.36 -0.83 -4.46
C PHE A 28 17.66 -1.56 -5.78
N THR A 29 16.67 -1.67 -6.69
CA THR A 29 16.87 -2.31 -8.00
C THR A 29 17.89 -1.59 -8.89
N ARG A 30 18.19 -0.33 -8.58
CA ARG A 30 19.18 0.50 -9.27
C ARG A 30 20.52 0.58 -8.53
N GLY A 31 20.67 -0.10 -7.39
CA GLY A 31 21.83 0.04 -6.52
C GLY A 31 21.89 1.38 -5.78
N GLU A 32 20.75 2.07 -5.65
CA GLU A 32 20.61 3.37 -4.99
C GLU A 32 19.85 3.25 -3.66
N GLY A 33 19.87 4.32 -2.86
CA GLY A 33 19.03 4.42 -1.65
C GLY A 33 19.61 3.73 -0.40
N ALA A 34 18.74 3.54 0.59
CA ALA A 34 19.12 3.09 1.94
C ALA A 34 19.21 1.56 2.10
N LEU A 35 18.47 0.80 1.29
CA LEU A 35 18.49 -0.66 1.32
C LEU A 35 19.80 -1.16 0.69
N LYS A 36 20.59 -1.95 1.41
CA LYS A 36 21.93 -2.40 0.96
C LYS A 36 21.97 -3.88 0.63
N THR A 37 21.13 -4.67 1.27
CA THR A 37 21.09 -6.12 1.10
C THR A 37 19.72 -6.58 0.60
N THR A 38 19.67 -7.77 0.00
CA THR A 38 18.39 -8.41 -0.35
C THR A 38 17.54 -8.69 0.89
N GLN A 39 18.17 -8.90 2.05
CA GLN A 39 17.47 -9.05 3.32
C GLN A 39 16.76 -7.76 3.72
N ASP A 40 17.41 -6.60 3.55
CA ASP A 40 16.79 -5.29 3.81
C ASP A 40 15.55 -5.10 2.93
N LEU A 41 15.63 -5.48 1.64
CA LEU A 41 14.48 -5.43 0.73
C LEU A 41 13.33 -6.30 1.22
N PHE A 42 13.59 -7.53 1.65
CA PHE A 42 12.54 -8.44 2.13
C PHE A 42 11.90 -7.92 3.41
N THR A 43 12.70 -7.43 4.36
CA THR A 43 12.20 -6.78 5.56
C THR A 43 11.39 -5.52 5.23
N GLN A 44 11.82 -4.73 4.25
CA GLN A 44 11.04 -3.58 3.77
C GLN A 44 9.70 -4.01 3.15
N GLY A 45 9.67 -5.13 2.42
CA GLY A 45 8.43 -5.73 1.90
C GLY A 45 7.45 -6.15 3.00
N GLU A 46 7.96 -6.67 4.12
CA GLU A 46 7.13 -6.97 5.31
C GLU A 46 6.53 -5.70 5.92
N TYR A 47 7.33 -4.64 6.09
CA TYR A 47 6.83 -3.35 6.58
C TYR A 47 5.83 -2.71 5.63
N PHE A 48 6.06 -2.80 4.32
CA PHE A 48 5.14 -2.34 3.30
C PHE A 48 3.79 -3.07 3.37
N ALA A 49 3.82 -4.40 3.52
CA ALA A 49 2.62 -5.22 3.68
C ALA A 49 1.84 -4.87 4.96
N GLU A 50 2.53 -4.60 6.06
CA GLU A 50 1.91 -4.17 7.32
C GLU A 50 1.26 -2.77 7.20
N GLU A 51 1.91 -1.83 6.52
CA GLU A 51 1.34 -0.50 6.29
C GLU A 51 0.09 -0.56 5.39
N ALA A 52 0.08 -1.48 4.42
CA ALA A 52 -1.10 -1.77 3.59
C ALA A 52 -2.29 -2.27 4.43
N ASN A 53 -2.04 -3.18 5.38
CA ASN A 53 -3.08 -3.66 6.31
C ASN A 53 -3.67 -2.54 7.16
N ARG A 54 -2.83 -1.61 7.60
CA ARG A 54 -3.29 -0.45 8.37
C ARG A 54 -4.13 0.49 7.52
N LEU A 55 -3.71 0.76 6.28
CA LEU A 55 -4.51 1.53 5.32
C LEU A 55 -5.87 0.86 5.08
N TYR A 56 -5.89 -0.46 4.88
CA TYR A 56 -7.13 -1.23 4.71
C TYR A 56 -8.10 -0.99 5.88
N LYS A 57 -7.63 -1.05 7.13
CA LYS A 57 -8.47 -0.85 8.33
C LYS A 57 -9.07 0.56 8.38
N VAL A 58 -8.26 1.59 8.13
CA VAL A 58 -8.71 2.99 8.13
C VAL A 58 -9.75 3.21 7.02
N VAL A 59 -9.49 2.74 5.80
CA VAL A 59 -10.42 2.88 4.68
C VAL A 59 -11.70 2.08 4.92
N ARG A 60 -11.61 0.89 5.55
CA ARG A 60 -12.79 0.10 5.91
C ARG A 60 -13.68 0.88 6.88
N GLN A 61 -13.10 1.56 7.86
CA GLN A 61 -13.85 2.41 8.78
C GLN A 61 -14.47 3.62 8.06
N PHE A 62 -13.72 4.27 7.18
CA PHE A 62 -14.25 5.34 6.33
C PHE A 62 -15.44 4.88 5.49
N SER A 63 -15.40 3.67 4.93
CA SER A 63 -16.47 3.12 4.09
C SER A 63 -17.83 3.03 4.80
N TYR A 64 -17.85 2.95 6.14
CA TYR A 64 -19.10 2.96 6.91
C TYR A 64 -19.81 4.30 6.89
N GLN A 65 -19.08 5.40 6.68
CA GLN A 65 -19.62 6.74 6.55
C GLN A 65 -20.12 7.04 5.14
N VAL A 66 -19.63 6.29 4.14
CA VAL A 66 -20.06 6.45 2.75
C VAL A 66 -21.49 5.91 2.57
N PRO A 67 -22.43 6.70 2.03
CA PRO A 67 -23.78 6.24 1.71
C PRO A 67 -23.79 5.07 0.73
N ALA A 68 -24.79 4.19 0.83
CA ALA A 68 -24.95 3.10 -0.12
C ALA A 68 -25.14 3.67 -1.54
N GLY A 69 -24.39 3.13 -2.50
CA GLY A 69 -24.41 3.62 -3.87
C GLY A 69 -23.18 3.16 -4.67
N PRO A 70 -23.06 3.62 -5.93
CA PRO A 70 -22.01 3.17 -6.84
C PRO A 70 -20.60 3.44 -6.32
N HIS A 71 -20.32 4.62 -5.76
CA HIS A 71 -18.98 4.97 -5.25
C HIS A 71 -18.57 4.11 -4.05
N LYS A 72 -19.52 3.77 -3.15
CA LYS A 72 -19.24 2.84 -2.05
C LYS A 72 -18.91 1.45 -2.58
N LYS A 73 -19.69 0.97 -3.56
CA LYS A 73 -19.47 -0.33 -4.18
C LYS A 73 -18.09 -0.40 -4.84
N GLU A 74 -17.75 0.60 -5.65
CA GLU A 74 -16.43 0.72 -6.30
C GLU A 74 -15.28 0.78 -5.27
N LEU A 75 -15.43 1.60 -4.22
CA LEU A 75 -14.45 1.65 -3.13
C LEU A 75 -14.22 0.27 -2.52
N MET A 76 -15.31 -0.47 -2.27
CA MET A 76 -15.23 -1.79 -1.68
C MET A 76 -14.60 -2.82 -2.62
N GLU A 77 -14.93 -2.79 -3.90
CA GLU A 77 -14.34 -3.67 -4.92
C GLU A 77 -12.81 -3.54 -5.00
N HIS A 78 -12.28 -2.33 -4.83
CA HIS A 78 -10.83 -2.11 -4.74
C HIS A 78 -10.27 -2.48 -3.37
N LEU A 79 -10.95 -2.11 -2.29
CA LEU A 79 -10.49 -2.35 -0.92
C LEU A 79 -10.37 -3.85 -0.60
N ASP A 80 -11.31 -4.66 -1.06
CA ASP A 80 -11.36 -6.10 -0.80
C ASP A 80 -10.25 -6.89 -1.54
N GLN A 81 -9.54 -6.25 -2.49
CA GLN A 81 -8.36 -6.85 -3.14
C GLN A 81 -7.09 -6.72 -2.29
N ILE A 82 -7.01 -5.72 -1.41
CA ILE A 82 -5.79 -5.43 -0.63
C ILE A 82 -5.34 -6.66 0.18
N PRO A 83 -6.21 -7.36 0.95
CA PRO A 83 -5.79 -8.51 1.74
C PRO A 83 -5.11 -9.61 0.90
N THR A 84 -5.59 -9.87 -0.31
CA THR A 84 -5.00 -10.87 -1.21
C THR A 84 -3.58 -10.48 -1.64
N TYR A 85 -3.38 -9.24 -2.07
CA TYR A 85 -2.04 -8.76 -2.47
C TYR A 85 -1.07 -8.70 -1.28
N VAL A 86 -1.56 -8.32 -0.10
CA VAL A 86 -0.77 -8.36 1.13
C VAL A 86 -0.33 -9.79 1.45
N GLN A 87 -1.24 -10.75 1.39
CA GLN A 87 -0.92 -12.15 1.65
C GLN A 87 0.10 -12.72 0.66
N GLN A 88 -0.04 -12.39 -0.63
CA GLN A 88 0.92 -12.76 -1.67
C GLN A 88 2.32 -12.22 -1.35
N LEU A 89 2.43 -10.91 -1.10
CA LEU A 89 3.70 -10.28 -0.75
C LEU A 89 4.31 -10.88 0.51
N GLN A 90 3.51 -11.07 1.57
CA GLN A 90 3.97 -11.67 2.82
C GLN A 90 4.49 -13.10 2.63
N PHE A 91 3.81 -13.90 1.80
CA PHE A 91 4.25 -15.26 1.49
C PHE A 91 5.61 -15.23 0.78
N THR A 92 5.75 -14.38 -0.24
CA THR A 92 6.99 -14.26 -1.01
C THR A 92 8.17 -13.82 -0.12
N VAL A 93 8.02 -12.77 0.69
CA VAL A 93 9.12 -12.25 1.54
C VAL A 93 9.52 -13.23 2.65
N LYS A 94 8.56 -13.97 3.24
CA LYS A 94 8.83 -14.93 4.33
C LYS A 94 9.40 -16.26 3.86
N ASN A 95 9.16 -16.65 2.61
CA ASN A 95 9.67 -17.91 2.10
C ASN A 95 11.20 -17.89 2.01
N PRO A 96 11.91 -18.80 2.68
CA PRO A 96 13.36 -18.87 2.58
C PRO A 96 13.74 -19.23 1.14
N THR A 97 14.90 -18.73 0.69
CA THR A 97 15.40 -18.99 -0.66
C THR A 97 16.92 -19.16 -0.59
N VAL A 98 17.45 -20.13 -1.34
CA VAL A 98 18.87 -20.47 -1.35
C VAL A 98 19.40 -20.39 -2.77
N GLY A 99 20.59 -19.82 -2.92
CA GLY A 99 21.26 -19.68 -4.21
C GLY A 99 20.95 -18.37 -4.93
N LYS A 100 21.93 -17.89 -5.72
CA LYS A 100 21.89 -16.58 -6.36
C LYS A 100 20.69 -16.43 -7.31
N ALA A 101 20.49 -17.38 -8.22
CA ALA A 101 19.42 -17.31 -9.22
C ALA A 101 18.04 -17.20 -8.58
N ALA A 102 17.73 -18.07 -7.62
CA ALA A 102 16.45 -18.04 -6.90
C ALA A 102 16.28 -16.75 -6.09
N THR A 103 17.36 -16.21 -5.53
CA THR A 103 17.32 -14.92 -4.81
C THR A 103 16.97 -13.76 -5.76
N PHE A 104 17.54 -13.72 -6.96
CA PHE A 104 17.17 -12.70 -7.96
C PHE A 104 15.70 -12.81 -8.36
N THR A 105 15.20 -14.02 -8.63
CA THR A 105 13.78 -14.23 -8.93
C THR A 105 12.88 -13.76 -7.78
N LYS A 106 13.27 -14.03 -6.53
CA LYS A 106 12.51 -13.56 -5.36
C LYS A 106 12.51 -12.03 -5.28
N VAL A 107 13.63 -11.36 -5.55
CA VAL A 107 13.71 -9.90 -5.62
C VAL A 107 12.72 -9.36 -6.65
N ASP A 108 12.74 -9.89 -7.87
CA ASP A 108 11.84 -9.45 -8.95
C ASP A 108 10.36 -9.62 -8.57
N ASN A 109 10.02 -10.77 -7.97
CA ASN A 109 8.66 -11.03 -7.50
C ASN A 109 8.22 -10.01 -6.44
N VAL A 110 9.06 -9.73 -5.45
CA VAL A 110 8.76 -8.74 -4.41
C VAL A 110 8.50 -7.36 -5.00
N ILE A 111 9.34 -6.92 -5.95
CA ILE A 111 9.16 -5.62 -6.62
C ILE A 111 7.86 -5.58 -7.42
N GLN A 112 7.53 -6.65 -8.14
CA GLN A 112 6.31 -6.74 -8.93
C GLN A 112 5.05 -6.78 -8.06
N GLU A 113 5.07 -7.53 -6.96
CA GLU A 113 3.98 -7.60 -5.99
C GLU A 113 3.75 -6.26 -5.29
N THR A 114 4.82 -5.56 -4.89
CA THR A 114 4.75 -4.18 -4.37
C THR A 114 4.09 -3.24 -5.37
N LYS A 115 4.46 -3.31 -6.65
CA LYS A 115 3.84 -2.49 -7.72
C LYS A 115 2.35 -2.80 -7.88
N ASN A 116 1.99 -4.09 -7.87
CA ASN A 116 0.59 -4.51 -8.00
C ASN A 116 -0.25 -3.97 -6.83
N LEU A 117 0.26 -4.09 -5.61
CA LEU A 117 -0.40 -3.57 -4.40
C LEU A 117 -0.51 -2.04 -4.44
N MET A 118 0.54 -1.31 -4.85
CA MET A 118 0.48 0.15 -5.02
C MET A 118 -0.57 0.60 -6.04
N ASN A 119 -0.75 -0.14 -7.13
CA ASN A 119 -1.78 0.17 -8.12
C ASN A 119 -3.19 0.10 -7.52
N VAL A 120 -3.47 -0.91 -6.68
CA VAL A 120 -4.75 -1.03 -5.98
C VAL A 120 -4.91 0.09 -4.94
N ILE A 121 -3.87 0.37 -4.17
CA ILE A 121 -3.88 1.45 -3.17
C ILE A 121 -4.17 2.80 -3.81
N SER A 122 -3.57 3.09 -4.97
CA SER A 122 -3.85 4.33 -5.70
C SER A 122 -5.33 4.45 -6.05
N LYS A 123 -5.96 3.37 -6.55
CA LYS A 123 -7.39 3.36 -6.86
C LYS A 123 -8.25 3.56 -5.62
N VAL A 124 -7.90 2.90 -4.51
CA VAL A 124 -8.59 3.04 -3.22
C VAL A 124 -8.54 4.49 -2.74
N VAL A 125 -7.35 5.10 -2.70
CA VAL A 125 -7.15 6.48 -2.25
C VAL A 125 -7.93 7.46 -3.14
N THR A 126 -7.84 7.32 -4.47
CA THR A 126 -8.61 8.13 -5.42
C THR A 126 -10.11 8.02 -5.16
N THR A 127 -10.62 6.80 -4.95
CA THR A 127 -12.06 6.58 -4.69
C THR A 127 -12.48 7.14 -3.33
N CYS A 128 -11.61 7.10 -2.31
CA CYS A 128 -11.85 7.77 -1.03
C CYS A 128 -12.04 9.28 -1.21
N PHE A 129 -11.17 9.93 -2.00
CA PHE A 129 -11.32 11.36 -2.31
C PHE A 129 -12.61 11.68 -3.05
N VAL A 130 -13.02 10.84 -4.01
CA VAL A 130 -14.30 11.00 -4.73
C VAL A 130 -15.47 10.90 -3.76
N CYS A 131 -15.49 9.89 -2.89
CA CYS A 131 -16.52 9.73 -1.87
C CYS A 131 -16.56 10.92 -0.91
N ALA A 132 -15.40 11.35 -0.39
CA ALA A 132 -15.30 12.46 0.54
C ALA A 132 -15.81 13.77 -0.07
N THR A 133 -15.42 14.08 -1.31
CA THR A 133 -15.85 15.28 -2.02
C THR A 133 -17.35 15.24 -2.32
N LYS A 134 -17.86 14.09 -2.77
CA LYS A 134 -19.27 13.96 -3.19
C LYS A 134 -20.26 14.02 -2.04
N TYR A 135 -19.87 13.49 -0.89
CA TYR A 135 -20.75 13.36 0.27
C TYR A 135 -20.33 14.29 1.43
N GLU A 136 -19.41 15.23 1.17
CA GLU A 136 -18.87 16.18 2.15
C GLU A 136 -18.36 15.51 3.43
N LEU A 137 -17.77 14.32 3.28
CA LEU A 137 -17.24 13.54 4.40
C LEU A 137 -15.82 13.99 4.75
N ARG A 138 -15.49 13.96 6.04
CA ARG A 138 -14.12 14.14 6.49
C ARG A 138 -13.30 12.88 6.19
N LEU A 139 -12.20 13.03 5.45
CA LEU A 139 -11.22 11.96 5.29
C LEU A 139 -10.47 11.79 6.62
N PRO A 140 -10.50 10.58 7.21
CA PRO A 140 -9.78 10.29 8.43
C PRO A 140 -8.29 10.06 8.19
#